data_AF-A0A2V2XT97-F1
#
_entry.id   AF-A0A2V2XT97-F1
#
_cell.length_a   1.000
_cell.length_b   1.000
_cell.length_c   1.000
_cell.angle_alpha   90.00
_cell.angle_beta   90.00
_cell.angle_gamma   90.00
#
_symmetry.space_group_name_H-M   'P 1'
#
loop_
_entity.id
_entity.type
_entity.pdbx_description
1 polymer ?
#
loop_
_entity_poly.entity_id
_entity_poly.type
_entity_poly.pdbx_seq_one_letter_code
_entity_poly.pdbx_strand_id
1 'polypeptide(L)'
;EKIEEKAIAKIGSRAILPLYREYRERSSIPSMLAHICDKLSTYLQAERYSSLGFDVREIAETSLKEIRILARELCRGSDKCIEIIEKHMHRRS
;
A
#
# COMPACT_ATOMS: atom_id res chain seq x y z
N GLU A 1 -2.99 -13.16 -14.32
CA GLU A 1 -2.55 -14.26 -13.43
C GLU A 1 -1.50 -15.22 -14.03
N LYS A 2 -1.83 -16.16 -14.93
CA LYS A 2 -0.84 -17.14 -15.44
C LYS A 2 0.42 -16.54 -16.09
N ILE A 3 0.34 -15.32 -16.64
CA ILE A 3 1.48 -14.63 -17.27
C ILE A 3 2.42 -14.05 -16.21
N GLU A 4 1.87 -13.39 -15.20
CA GLU A 4 2.64 -12.75 -14.11
C GLU A 4 3.36 -13.80 -13.27
N GLU A 5 2.69 -14.90 -12.91
CA GLU A 5 3.31 -15.98 -12.15
C GLU A 5 4.45 -16.64 -12.91
N LYS A 6 4.31 -16.82 -14.24
CA LYS A 6 5.38 -17.34 -15.09
C LYS A 6 6.56 -16.37 -15.16
N ALA A 7 6.31 -15.06 -15.18
CA ALA A 7 7.36 -14.05 -15.17
C ALA A 7 8.08 -14.02 -13.80
N ILE A 8 7.34 -14.00 -12.70
CA ILE A 8 7.86 -14.03 -11.33
C ILE A 8 8.69 -15.30 -11.11
N ALA A 9 8.21 -16.46 -11.56
CA ALA A 9 8.94 -17.73 -11.44
C ALA A 9 10.26 -17.73 -12.23
N LYS A 10 10.34 -16.99 -13.34
CA LYS A 10 11.57 -16.83 -14.13
C LYS A 10 12.57 -15.85 -13.50
N ILE A 11 12.09 -14.77 -12.89
CA ILE A 11 12.93 -13.71 -12.30
C ILE A 11 13.39 -14.06 -10.88
N GLY A 12 12.47 -14.57 -10.07
CA GLY A 12 12.54 -14.52 -8.61
C GLY A 12 12.80 -15.83 -7.89
N SER A 13 13.10 -16.92 -8.60
CA SER A 13 13.14 -18.28 -8.03
C SER A 13 11.76 -18.78 -7.54
N ARG A 14 11.64 -20.09 -7.33
CA ARG A 14 10.46 -20.73 -6.72
C ARG A 14 10.14 -20.19 -5.33
N ALA A 15 11.07 -19.48 -4.69
CA ALA A 15 10.89 -18.87 -3.37
C ALA A 15 10.02 -17.60 -3.37
N ILE A 16 10.05 -16.80 -4.43
CA ILE A 16 9.28 -15.53 -4.49
C ILE A 16 7.83 -15.77 -4.94
N LEU A 17 7.57 -16.83 -5.72
CA LEU A 17 6.23 -17.11 -6.23
C LEU A 17 5.16 -17.23 -5.10
N PRO A 18 5.39 -17.95 -3.99
CA PRO A 18 4.47 -17.96 -2.86
C PRO A 18 4.23 -16.58 -2.24
N LEU A 19 5.29 -15.78 -2.06
CA LEU A 19 5.20 -14.42 -1.52
C LEU A 19 4.41 -13.49 -2.44
N TYR A 20 4.57 -13.64 -3.76
CA TYR A 20 3.82 -12.88 -4.74
C TYR A 20 2.33 -13.23 -4.70
N ARG A 21 1.98 -14.52 -4.53
CA ARG A 21 0.58 -14.94 -4.35
C ARG A 21 -0.01 -14.36 -3.07
N GLU A 22 0.70 -14.49 -1.96
CA GLU A 22 0.31 -13.91 -0.66
C GLU A 22 0.10 -12.39 -0.77
N TYR A 23 1.05 -11.69 -1.39
CA TYR A 23 0.95 -10.26 -1.68
C TYR A 23 -0.32 -9.95 -2.47
N ARG A 24 -0.56 -10.66 -3.58
CA ARG A 24 -1.74 -10.44 -4.43
C ARG A 24 -3.05 -10.68 -3.72
N GLU A 25 -3.13 -11.74 -2.92
CA GLU A 25 -4.35 -12.12 -2.21
C GLU A 25 -4.66 -11.21 -1.03
N ARG A 26 -3.68 -10.41 -0.55
CA ARG A 26 -3.80 -9.59 0.66
C ARG A 26 -4.23 -10.42 1.88
N SER A 27 -3.77 -11.67 1.95
CA SER A 27 -4.26 -12.66 2.89
C SER A 27 -3.58 -12.60 4.27
N SER A 28 -2.48 -11.87 4.40
CA SER A 28 -1.65 -11.78 5.62
C SER A 28 -1.36 -10.35 6.05
N ILE A 29 -1.01 -10.15 7.33
CA ILE A 29 -0.56 -8.85 7.83
C ILE A 29 0.68 -8.34 7.06
N PRO A 30 1.73 -9.15 6.82
CA PRO A 30 2.87 -8.73 5.98
C PRO A 30 2.46 -8.30 4.57
N SER A 31 1.56 -9.02 3.91
CA SER A 31 1.08 -8.66 2.57
C SER A 31 0.37 -7.29 2.57
N MET A 32 -0.49 -7.04 3.56
CA MET A 32 -1.19 -5.77 3.72
C MET A 32 -0.21 -4.62 3.98
N LEU A 33 0.81 -4.85 4.82
CA LEU A 33 1.87 -3.88 5.07
C LEU A 33 2.64 -3.55 3.79
N ALA A 34 2.98 -4.55 2.98
CA ALA A 34 3.66 -4.35 1.71
C ALA A 34 2.83 -3.49 0.73
N HIS A 35 1.50 -3.68 0.68
CA HIS A 35 0.61 -2.81 -0.11
C HIS A 35 0.58 -1.36 0.41
N ILE A 36 0.55 -1.18 1.73
CA ILE A 36 0.62 0.16 2.33
C ILE A 36 1.94 0.84 1.92
N CYS A 37 3.07 0.14 1.98
CA CYS A 37 4.37 0.67 1.57
C CYS A 37 4.42 1.04 0.08
N ASP A 38 3.84 0.23 -0.79
CA ASP A 38 3.75 0.50 -2.23
C ASP A 38 2.95 1.79 -2.52
N LYS A 39 1.78 1.95 -1.88
CA LYS A 39 0.97 3.16 -2.01
C LYS A 39 1.61 4.38 -1.36
N LEU A 40 2.32 4.19 -0.25
CA LEU A 40 3.10 5.27 0.37
C LEU A 40 4.23 5.74 -0.55
N SER A 41 4.91 4.82 -1.24
CA SER A 41 5.92 5.18 -2.24
C SER A 41 5.30 6.03 -3.37
N THR A 42 4.14 5.62 -3.87
CA THR A 42 3.39 6.37 -4.90
C THR A 42 2.99 7.77 -4.41
N TYR A 43 2.44 7.88 -3.20
CA TYR A 43 2.08 9.15 -2.58
C TYR A 43 3.30 10.09 -2.45
N LEU A 44 4.41 9.60 -1.88
CA LEU A 44 5.63 10.38 -1.73
C LEU A 44 6.21 10.84 -3.07
N GLN A 45 6.12 10.01 -4.10
CA GLN A 45 6.55 10.39 -5.44
C GLN A 45 5.64 11.45 -6.06
N ALA A 46 4.32 11.36 -5.85
CA ALA A 46 3.39 12.40 -6.28
C ALA A 46 3.65 13.73 -5.56
N GLU A 47 3.92 13.74 -4.26
CA GLU A 47 4.31 14.95 -3.51
C GLU A 47 5.58 15.60 -4.09
N ARG A 48 6.58 14.79 -4.46
CA ARG A 48 7.81 15.29 -5.11
C ARG A 48 7.53 15.88 -6.49
N TYR A 49 6.64 15.29 -7.28
CA TYR A 49 6.29 15.86 -8.58
C TYR A 49 5.44 17.12 -8.45
N SER A 50 4.55 17.17 -7.46
CA SER A 50 3.79 18.38 -7.13
C SER A 50 4.73 19.53 -6.78
N SER A 51 5.78 19.29 -5.97
CA SER A 51 6.77 20.34 -5.64
C SER A 51 7.62 20.80 -6.82
N LEU A 52 7.67 20.02 -7.90
CA LEU A 52 8.30 20.38 -9.17
C LEU A 52 7.34 21.06 -10.17
N GLY A 53 6.06 21.27 -9.79
CA GLY A 53 5.06 21.97 -10.59
C GLY A 53 4.21 21.08 -11.49
N PHE A 54 4.27 19.76 -11.35
CA PHE A 54 3.40 18.84 -12.09
C PHE A 54 2.03 18.70 -11.41
N ASP A 55 0.94 18.65 -12.19
CA ASP A 55 -0.40 18.39 -11.65
C ASP A 55 -0.62 16.88 -11.45
N VAL A 56 -0.36 16.42 -10.22
CA VAL A 56 -0.48 15.01 -9.80
C VAL A 56 -1.35 14.86 -8.55
N ARG A 57 -2.19 15.86 -8.26
CA ARG A 57 -3.02 15.90 -7.04
C ARG A 57 -3.94 14.69 -6.91
N GLU A 58 -4.59 14.29 -8.00
CA GLU A 58 -5.47 13.11 -8.02
C GLU A 58 -4.73 11.82 -7.63
N ILE A 59 -3.48 11.66 -8.08
CA ILE A 59 -2.64 10.50 -7.75
C ILE A 59 -2.32 10.49 -6.26
N ALA A 60 -1.95 11.64 -5.70
CA ALA A 60 -1.66 11.79 -4.28
C ALA A 60 -2.89 11.49 -3.42
N GLU A 61 -4.05 12.06 -3.76
CA GLU A 61 -5.31 11.88 -3.03
C GLU A 61 -5.80 10.43 -3.08
N THR A 62 -5.77 9.81 -4.27
CA THR A 62 -6.16 8.42 -4.44
C THR A 62 -5.25 7.49 -3.65
N SER A 63 -3.92 7.69 -3.74
CA SER A 63 -2.96 6.89 -2.98
C SER A 63 -3.16 7.03 -1.47
N LEU A 64 -3.40 8.25 -0.98
CA LEU A 64 -3.67 8.51 0.42
C LEU A 64 -4.96 7.85 0.89
N LYS A 65 -6.03 7.89 0.08
CA LYS A 65 -7.29 7.20 0.37
C LYS A 65 -7.09 5.69 0.51
N GLU A 66 -6.33 5.09 -0.40
CA GLU A 66 -6.04 3.65 -0.35
C GLU A 66 -5.21 3.26 0.87
N ILE A 67 -4.18 4.06 1.23
CA ILE A 67 -3.38 3.86 2.45
C ILE A 67 -4.30 3.84 3.68
N ARG A 68 -5.24 4.79 3.77
CA ARG A 68 -6.19 4.87 4.89
C ARG A 68 -7.10 3.65 4.99
N ILE A 69 -7.58 3.14 3.85
CA ILE A 69 -8.41 1.93 3.79
C ILE A 69 -7.59 0.73 4.29
N LEU A 70 -6.41 0.50 3.72
CA LEU A 70 -5.55 -0.62 4.08
C LEU A 70 -5.09 -0.57 5.55
N ALA A 71 -4.78 0.62 6.07
CA ALA A 71 -4.39 0.80 7.46
C ALA A 71 -5.53 0.43 8.44
N ARG A 72 -6.78 0.76 8.09
CA ARG A 72 -7.96 0.32 8.87
C ARG A 72 -8.20 -1.18 8.75
N GLU A 73 -8.05 -1.76 7.56
CA GLU A 73 -8.16 -3.21 7.36
C GLU A 73 -7.13 -3.96 8.24
N LEU A 74 -5.91 -3.41 8.39
CA LEU A 74 -4.86 -3.99 9.24
C LEU A 74 -5.33 -4.14 10.70
N CYS A 75 -6.15 -3.20 11.18
CA CYS A 75 -6.69 -3.22 12.53
C CYS A 75 -7.79 -4.28 12.76
N ARG A 76 -8.33 -4.91 11.70
CA ARG A 76 -9.33 -5.99 11.78
C ARG A 76 -10.49 -5.74 12.77
N GLY A 77 -10.94 -4.49 12.92
CA GLY A 77 -12.01 -4.11 13.84
C GLY A 77 -11.58 -3.89 15.30
N SER A 78 -10.29 -3.76 15.60
CA SER A 78 -9.81 -3.31 16.91
C SER A 78 -9.99 -1.80 17.04
N ASP A 79 -10.96 -1.36 17.84
CA ASP A 79 -11.26 0.06 18.08
C ASP A 79 -10.03 0.84 18.55
N LYS A 80 -9.25 0.28 19.48
CA LYS A 80 -8.00 0.87 19.97
C LYS A 80 -6.97 1.09 18.86
N CYS A 81 -6.87 0.18 17.91
CA CYS A 81 -5.96 0.31 16.77
C CYS A 81 -6.43 1.42 15.81
N ILE A 82 -7.73 1.47 15.54
CA ILE A 82 -8.34 2.52 14.70
C ILE A 82 -8.14 3.90 15.34
N GLU A 83 -8.40 4.04 16.64
CA GLU A 83 -8.19 5.28 17.39
C GLU A 83 -6.75 5.79 17.28
N ILE A 84 -5.75 4.89 17.38
CA ILE A 84 -4.33 5.26 17.24
C ILE A 84 -4.04 5.81 15.84
N ILE A 85 -4.56 5.16 14.81
CA ILE A 85 -4.38 5.59 13.41
C ILE A 85 -5.02 6.96 13.21
N GLU A 86 -6.28 7.14 13.62
CA GLU A 86 -7.01 8.39 13.39
C GLU A 86 -6.41 9.56 14.16
N LYS A 87 -5.99 9.35 15.41
CA LYS A 87 -5.28 10.35 16.21
C LYS A 87 -4.00 10.87 15.53
N HIS A 88 -3.29 10.02 14.80
CA HIS A 88 -2.06 10.40 14.10
C HIS A 88 -2.32 10.95 12.68
N MET A 89 -3.45 10.64 12.06
CA MET A 89 -3.82 11.13 10.73
C MET A 89 -4.39 12.55 10.73
N HIS A 90 -5.05 12.98 11.82
CA HIS A 90 -5.63 14.33 11.94
C HIS A 90 -4.65 15.41 12.38
N ARG A 91 -3.38 15.08 12.62
CA ARG A 91 -2.38 16.00 13.18
C ARG A 91 -1.63 16.87 12.15
N ARG A 92 -2.13 16.99 10.92
CA ARG A 92 -1.61 17.96 9.94
C ARG A 92 -2.76 18.63 9.19
N SER A 93 -3.21 19.73 9.75
CA SER A 93 -3.86 20.86 9.08
C SER A 93 -3.10 22.11 9.47
#